data_AF-A0A5C7V7L3-F1
#
_entry.id   AF-A0A5C7V7L3-F1
#
_cell.length_a   1.000
_cell.length_b   1.000
_cell.length_c   1.000
_cell.angle_alpha   90.00
_cell.angle_beta   90.00
_cell.angle_gamma   90.00
#
_symmetry.space_group_name_H-M   'P 1'
#
loop_
_entity.id
_entity.type
_entity.pdbx_description
1 polymer ?
#
loop_
_entity_poly.entity_id
_entity_poly.type
_entity_poly.pdbx_seq_one_letter_code
_entity_poly.pdbx_strand_id
1 'polypeptide(L)'
;MKVCLMAAILSLTPNVWAQQDKVVRQLEPTDPVTHLLDALGPATQATDDKTWRRQHAAESDAAKQLRELIANGRDRDALVAADRDGRTPLIKAALRGYANVVEALLSDAGVRAGVNAADRRGLTAWMAAQFQRPMTLVSCHPQVLEPEYAGLWGRSLQRMAYFNLGQQTAFDRISELLLAAGAQPDAEGAKRQWGLLCPGQDPALARTLADSQNVPNTLMADTVARWQAANDKLMAGQRSDNPGTPVLMAPVKPASAAEEPDSAGQAKTYANAARICSEVSMPQLPLDISFNGNLTYQVIAEIQDGYIVALEFEKEPARGRLKKSELARFKQAVVQSLTRSVCPGDHVLSQLFDFNFR
;
A
#
# COMPACT_ATOMS: atom_id res chain seq x y z
N MET A 1 -70.30 -26.50 36.75
CA MET A 1 -70.15 -25.07 37.13
C MET A 1 -69.91 -24.23 35.87
N LYS A 2 -70.22 -22.93 35.94
CA LYS A 2 -69.60 -21.75 35.27
C LYS A 2 -68.45 -21.99 34.27
N VAL A 3 -68.25 -21.22 33.19
CA VAL A 3 -68.93 -20.01 32.63
C VAL A 3 -68.49 -19.78 31.16
N CYS A 4 -69.13 -18.87 30.42
CA CYS A 4 -68.74 -18.45 29.06
C CYS A 4 -67.63 -17.37 29.01
N LEU A 5 -67.21 -17.05 27.77
CA LEU A 5 -66.80 -15.71 27.27
C LEU A 5 -65.30 -15.30 27.24
N MET A 6 -64.95 -14.69 26.08
CA MET A 6 -63.95 -13.63 25.82
C MET A 6 -62.43 -13.84 26.01
N ALA A 7 -61.76 -13.98 24.86
CA ALA A 7 -60.78 -13.04 24.28
C ALA A 7 -59.59 -12.47 25.09
N ALA A 8 -58.39 -12.64 24.52
CA ALA A 8 -57.30 -11.65 24.57
C ALA A 8 -56.48 -11.69 23.26
N ILE A 9 -56.01 -10.53 22.79
CA ILE A 9 -55.02 -10.37 21.70
C ILE A 9 -53.70 -9.97 22.35
N LEU A 10 -52.57 -10.41 21.77
CA LEU A 10 -51.16 -9.92 21.86
C LEU A 10 -50.22 -11.15 21.76
N SER A 11 -49.07 -11.13 21.10
CA SER A 11 -48.52 -10.17 20.12
C SER A 11 -47.48 -10.87 19.24
N LEU A 12 -47.36 -10.46 17.97
CA LEU A 12 -46.27 -10.91 17.09
C LEU A 12 -44.99 -10.10 17.39
N THR A 13 -43.88 -10.78 17.64
CA THR A 13 -42.53 -10.22 17.55
C THR A 13 -41.71 -11.03 16.54
N PRO A 14 -41.52 -10.53 15.30
CA PRO A 14 -40.65 -11.16 14.32
C PRO A 14 -39.18 -11.20 14.77
N ASN A 15 -38.43 -12.16 14.21
CA ASN A 15 -37.02 -12.34 14.50
C ASN A 15 -36.20 -11.13 13.99
N VAL A 16 -35.60 -10.35 14.91
CA VAL A 16 -34.89 -9.10 14.58
C VAL A 16 -33.50 -9.35 13.94
N TRP A 17 -33.00 -10.59 13.98
CA TRP A 17 -31.65 -10.97 13.57
C TRP A 17 -31.53 -11.44 12.10
N ALA A 18 -32.42 -10.96 11.23
CA ALA A 18 -32.52 -11.37 9.82
C ALA A 18 -32.22 -10.24 8.81
N GLN A 19 -31.39 -9.27 9.17
CA GLN A 19 -30.93 -8.19 8.28
C GLN A 19 -29.43 -7.89 8.47
N GLN A 20 -28.57 -8.69 7.84
CA GLN A 20 -27.14 -8.35 7.68
C GLN A 20 -26.58 -8.49 6.26
N ASP A 21 -27.36 -8.96 5.29
CA ASP A 21 -27.06 -8.85 3.85
C ASP A 21 -27.29 -7.43 3.31
N LYS A 22 -26.67 -6.43 3.95
CA LYS A 22 -26.43 -5.15 3.27
C LYS A 22 -25.33 -5.38 2.24
N VAL A 23 -25.74 -5.53 0.97
CA VAL A 23 -24.82 -5.55 -0.17
C VAL A 23 -23.96 -4.30 -0.11
N VAL A 24 -22.69 -4.46 0.29
CA VAL A 24 -21.72 -3.37 0.29
C VAL A 24 -21.45 -3.04 -1.17
N ARG A 25 -21.95 -1.88 -1.61
CA ARG A 25 -21.74 -1.35 -2.96
C ARG A 25 -20.23 -1.34 -3.24
N GLN A 26 -19.84 -1.88 -4.39
CA GLN A 26 -18.46 -1.77 -4.87
C GLN A 26 -18.20 -0.31 -5.25
N LEU A 27 -17.07 0.23 -4.81
CA LEU A 27 -16.58 1.55 -5.22
C LEU A 27 -16.18 1.51 -6.70
N GLU A 28 -16.71 2.44 -7.47
CA GLU A 28 -16.18 2.71 -8.81
C GLU A 28 -14.98 3.68 -8.70
N PRO A 29 -14.02 3.65 -9.64
CA PRO A 29 -12.87 4.57 -9.65
C PRO A 29 -13.26 6.06 -9.69
N THR A 30 -14.50 6.36 -10.08
CA THR A 30 -15.07 7.72 -10.17
C THR A 30 -15.79 8.17 -8.90
N ASP A 31 -15.96 7.31 -7.88
CA ASP A 31 -16.60 7.72 -6.62
C ASP A 31 -15.73 8.77 -5.90
N PRO A 32 -16.31 9.88 -5.39
CA PRO A 32 -15.54 11.06 -4.99
C PRO A 32 -14.57 10.79 -3.83
N VAL A 33 -14.96 9.90 -2.91
CA VAL A 33 -14.12 9.48 -1.77
C VAL A 33 -12.95 8.61 -2.22
N THR A 34 -13.15 7.73 -3.22
CA THR A 34 -12.09 6.93 -3.85
C THR A 34 -11.06 7.82 -4.51
N HIS A 35 -11.53 8.72 -5.39
CA HIS A 35 -10.67 9.66 -6.11
C HIS A 35 -9.85 10.53 -5.16
N LEU A 36 -10.47 11.02 -4.08
CA LEU A 36 -9.79 11.83 -3.06
C LEU A 36 -8.69 11.04 -2.33
N LEU A 37 -8.97 9.80 -1.93
CA LEU A 37 -7.99 8.95 -1.24
C LEU A 37 -6.82 8.51 -2.13
N ASP A 38 -7.07 8.26 -3.42
CA ASP A 38 -6.03 7.80 -4.35
C ASP A 38 -5.24 8.95 -4.99
N ALA A 39 -5.76 10.19 -4.95
CA ALA A 39 -5.01 11.41 -5.24
C ALA A 39 -4.04 11.81 -4.09
N LEU A 40 -4.34 11.44 -2.85
CA LEU A 40 -3.45 11.69 -1.70
C LEU A 40 -2.14 10.91 -1.78
N GLY A 41 -2.13 9.71 -2.35
CA GLY A 41 -0.90 8.91 -2.52
C GLY A 41 0.20 9.68 -3.22
N PRO A 42 -0.02 10.19 -4.45
CA PRO A 42 0.86 11.14 -5.12
C PRO A 42 1.14 12.42 -4.34
N ALA A 43 0.10 13.04 -3.75
CA ALA A 43 0.24 14.35 -3.09
C ALA A 43 1.01 14.31 -1.75
N THR A 44 1.14 13.14 -1.13
CA THR A 44 1.88 12.92 0.13
C THR A 44 3.28 12.31 -0.09
N GLN A 45 3.74 12.17 -1.34
CA GLN A 45 5.09 11.68 -1.63
C GLN A 45 6.21 12.62 -1.16
N ALA A 46 7.39 12.05 -0.94
CA ALA A 46 8.59 12.78 -0.54
C ALA A 46 9.05 13.77 -1.62
N THR A 47 9.26 15.03 -1.23
CA THR A 47 9.71 16.12 -2.10
C THR A 47 11.15 16.54 -1.79
N ASP A 48 11.87 16.97 -2.83
CA ASP A 48 13.30 17.30 -2.76
C ASP A 48 13.58 18.58 -1.94
N ASP A 49 12.53 19.32 -1.53
CA ASP A 49 12.60 20.45 -0.58
C ASP A 49 12.79 20.02 0.88
N LYS A 50 12.62 18.72 1.18
CA LYS A 50 12.80 18.11 2.51
C LYS A 50 11.87 18.68 3.59
N THR A 51 10.67 19.17 3.23
CA THR A 51 9.67 19.63 4.22
C THR A 51 8.27 19.08 3.94
N TRP A 52 7.53 18.72 4.99
CA TRP A 52 6.21 18.09 4.89
C TRP A 52 5.03 19.05 4.78
N ARG A 53 5.29 20.36 4.67
CA ARG A 53 4.24 21.39 4.68
C ARG A 53 3.23 21.20 3.55
N ARG A 54 3.69 20.76 2.36
CA ARG A 54 2.82 20.56 1.20
C ARG A 54 1.97 19.30 1.33
N GLN A 55 2.53 18.24 1.90
CA GLN A 55 1.89 16.95 2.13
C GLN A 55 0.84 17.03 3.24
N HIS A 56 1.16 17.68 4.37
CA HIS A 56 0.19 17.98 5.42
C HIS A 56 -0.92 18.93 4.93
N ALA A 57 -0.61 19.91 4.07
CA ALA A 57 -1.62 20.76 3.45
C ALA A 57 -2.56 19.95 2.54
N ALA A 58 -2.03 19.11 1.66
CA ALA A 58 -2.83 18.25 0.78
C ALA A 58 -3.75 17.30 1.58
N GLU A 59 -3.25 16.68 2.65
CA GLU A 59 -4.06 15.86 3.55
C GLU A 59 -5.15 16.67 4.29
N SER A 60 -4.82 17.90 4.72
CA SER A 60 -5.76 18.81 5.38
C SER A 60 -6.86 19.30 4.43
N ASP A 61 -6.50 19.64 3.19
CA ASP A 61 -7.44 20.07 2.15
C ASP A 61 -8.34 18.91 1.69
N ALA A 62 -7.83 17.66 1.68
CA ALA A 62 -8.67 16.49 1.46
C ALA A 62 -9.62 16.23 2.64
N ALA A 63 -9.12 16.30 3.88
CA ALA A 63 -9.94 16.20 5.07
C ALA A 63 -11.00 17.31 5.16
N LYS A 64 -10.75 18.49 4.58
CA LYS A 64 -11.72 19.57 4.41
C LYS A 64 -12.79 19.23 3.36
N GLN A 65 -12.39 18.87 2.14
CA GLN A 65 -13.32 18.46 1.06
C GLN A 65 -14.26 17.32 1.50
N LEU A 66 -13.73 16.36 2.28
CA LEU A 66 -14.51 15.27 2.82
C LEU A 66 -15.55 15.73 3.87
N ARG A 67 -15.18 16.67 4.75
CA ARG A 67 -16.14 17.30 5.69
C ARG A 67 -17.22 18.08 4.95
N GLU A 68 -16.87 18.76 3.86
CA GLU A 68 -17.82 19.46 2.99
C GLU A 68 -18.79 18.49 2.29
N LEU A 69 -18.32 17.32 1.82
CA LEU A 69 -19.20 16.25 1.31
C LEU A 69 -20.17 15.74 2.40
N ILE A 70 -19.66 15.41 3.59
CA ILE A 70 -20.45 14.91 4.72
C ILE A 70 -21.53 15.93 5.14
N ALA A 71 -21.18 17.21 5.21
CA ALA A 71 -22.09 18.31 5.56
C ALA A 71 -23.15 18.57 4.49
N ASN A 72 -22.78 18.54 3.21
CA ASN A 72 -23.73 18.67 2.09
C ASN A 72 -24.64 17.43 1.94
N GLY A 73 -24.31 16.32 2.60
CA GLY A 73 -25.13 15.11 2.68
C GLY A 73 -25.29 14.32 1.38
N ARG A 74 -24.62 14.74 0.31
CA ARG A 74 -24.57 14.05 -0.96
C ARG A 74 -23.60 12.88 -0.92
N ASP A 75 -23.86 11.88 -1.77
CA ASP A 75 -22.93 10.79 -2.08
C ASP A 75 -22.44 10.01 -0.83
N ARG A 76 -23.24 10.04 0.26
CA ARG A 76 -22.93 9.45 1.57
C ARG A 76 -22.61 7.96 1.53
N ASP A 77 -23.19 7.22 0.59
CA ASP A 77 -22.87 5.80 0.39
C ASP A 77 -21.39 5.58 0.05
N ALA A 78 -20.74 6.53 -0.64
CA ALA A 78 -19.31 6.45 -0.96
C ALA A 78 -18.38 6.59 0.26
N LEU A 79 -18.89 6.99 1.42
CA LEU A 79 -18.15 7.01 2.68
C LEU A 79 -17.96 5.60 3.28
N VAL A 80 -18.81 4.64 2.89
CA VAL A 80 -18.88 3.28 3.46
C VAL A 80 -18.87 2.15 2.43
N ALA A 81 -19.13 2.44 1.15
CA ALA A 81 -18.91 1.53 0.03
C ALA A 81 -17.45 1.06 0.01
N ALA A 82 -17.19 -0.14 -0.51
CA ALA A 82 -15.89 -0.81 -0.37
C ALA A 82 -15.24 -1.14 -1.72
N ASP A 83 -13.91 -1.24 -1.73
CA ASP A 83 -13.16 -1.62 -2.92
C ASP A 83 -13.26 -3.12 -3.25
N ARG A 84 -12.46 -3.56 -4.23
CA ARG A 84 -12.43 -4.96 -4.69
C ARG A 84 -11.90 -5.95 -3.65
N ASP A 85 -11.16 -5.50 -2.64
CA ASP A 85 -10.74 -6.30 -1.48
C ASP A 85 -11.79 -6.29 -0.36
N GLY A 86 -12.82 -5.43 -0.45
CA GLY A 86 -13.78 -5.17 0.62
C GLY A 86 -13.33 -4.09 1.61
N ARG A 87 -12.29 -3.31 1.29
CA ARG A 87 -11.79 -2.25 2.17
C ARG A 87 -12.64 -0.99 2.03
N THR A 88 -13.11 -0.48 3.16
CA THR A 88 -13.82 0.82 3.24
C THR A 88 -12.82 1.98 3.15
N PRO A 89 -13.28 3.23 2.87
CA PRO A 89 -12.46 4.44 2.97
C PRO A 89 -11.72 4.57 4.31
N LEU A 90 -12.34 4.13 5.41
CA LEU A 90 -11.74 4.15 6.74
C LEU A 90 -10.57 3.16 6.86
N ILE A 91 -10.69 1.95 6.30
CA ILE A 91 -9.58 0.99 6.23
C ILE A 91 -8.45 1.54 5.35
N LYS A 92 -8.75 2.10 4.17
CA LYS A 92 -7.73 2.71 3.28
C LYS A 92 -6.99 3.87 3.97
N ALA A 93 -7.71 4.79 4.61
CA ALA A 93 -7.13 5.94 5.30
C ALA A 93 -6.27 5.53 6.51
N ALA A 94 -6.73 4.56 7.31
CA ALA A 94 -5.98 4.03 8.44
C ALA A 94 -4.70 3.30 8.02
N LEU A 95 -4.78 2.46 6.97
CA LEU A 95 -3.64 1.71 6.42
C LEU A 95 -2.57 2.62 5.79
N ARG A 96 -2.97 3.78 5.26
CA ARG A 96 -2.09 4.78 4.62
C ARG A 96 -1.58 5.86 5.59
N GLY A 97 -2.12 5.96 6.80
CA GLY A 97 -1.67 6.92 7.82
C GLY A 97 -2.27 8.32 7.72
N TYR A 98 -3.40 8.48 7.04
CA TYR A 98 -4.05 9.79 6.84
C TYR A 98 -4.94 10.18 8.02
N ALA A 99 -4.33 10.57 9.13
CA ALA A 99 -5.01 10.87 10.40
C ALA A 99 -6.08 11.96 10.30
N ASN A 100 -5.86 13.01 9.50
CA ASN A 100 -6.84 14.07 9.29
C ASN A 100 -8.04 13.58 8.46
N VAL A 101 -7.81 12.63 7.55
CA VAL A 101 -8.88 12.01 6.74
C VAL A 101 -9.67 10.98 7.56
N VAL A 102 -9.02 10.21 8.44
CA VAL A 102 -9.68 9.34 9.42
C VAL A 102 -10.59 10.16 10.34
N GLU A 103 -10.09 11.28 10.88
CA GLU A 103 -10.89 12.21 11.70
C GLU A 103 -12.09 12.79 10.93
N ALA A 104 -11.90 13.15 9.66
CA ALA A 104 -12.98 13.63 8.80
C ALA A 104 -14.03 12.54 8.51
N LEU A 105 -13.61 11.31 8.17
CA LEU A 105 -14.49 10.16 7.94
C LEU A 105 -15.33 9.85 9.19
N LEU A 106 -14.69 9.81 10.37
CA LEU A 106 -15.35 9.50 11.65
C LEU A 106 -16.31 10.60 12.15
N SER A 107 -16.31 11.79 11.53
CA SER A 107 -17.36 12.79 11.82
C SER A 107 -18.74 12.31 11.37
N ASP A 108 -18.83 11.40 10.39
CA ASP A 108 -20.09 10.82 9.95
C ASP A 108 -20.62 9.71 10.86
N ALA A 109 -21.95 9.65 11.04
CA ALA A 109 -22.62 8.64 11.86
C ALA A 109 -22.69 7.26 11.19
N GLY A 110 -22.80 7.20 9.85
CA GLY A 110 -22.80 5.95 9.09
C GLY A 110 -21.43 5.29 9.09
N VAL A 111 -20.36 6.08 8.93
CA VAL A 111 -18.97 5.59 9.07
C VAL A 111 -18.72 5.05 10.47
N ARG A 112 -19.13 5.75 11.54
CA ARG A 112 -18.97 5.26 12.93
C ARG A 112 -19.78 3.99 13.21
N ALA A 113 -21.00 3.87 12.66
CA ALA A 113 -21.76 2.63 12.76
C ALA A 113 -21.05 1.44 12.06
N GLY A 114 -20.17 1.72 11.09
CA GLY A 114 -19.30 0.75 10.41
C GLY A 114 -17.86 0.72 10.90
N VAL A 115 -17.50 1.29 12.06
CA VAL A 115 -16.09 1.42 12.50
C VAL A 115 -15.36 0.07 12.63
N ASN A 116 -16.10 -0.99 12.95
CA ASN A 116 -15.61 -2.38 13.06
C ASN A 116 -15.83 -3.22 11.80
N ALA A 117 -16.20 -2.60 10.66
CA ALA A 117 -16.26 -3.30 9.38
C ALA A 117 -14.86 -3.81 9.00
N ALA A 118 -14.82 -4.97 8.34
CA ALA A 118 -13.60 -5.64 7.92
C ALA A 118 -13.59 -5.91 6.42
N ASP A 119 -12.39 -5.96 5.81
CA ASP A 119 -12.23 -6.40 4.42
C ASP A 119 -12.48 -7.91 4.26
N ARG A 120 -12.42 -8.44 3.03
CA ARG A 120 -12.70 -9.87 2.74
C ARG A 120 -11.71 -10.85 3.37
N ARG A 121 -10.59 -10.39 3.93
CA ARG A 121 -9.64 -11.18 4.74
C ARG A 121 -9.88 -11.05 6.24
N GLY A 122 -10.73 -10.12 6.68
CA GLY A 122 -10.96 -9.80 8.08
C GLY A 122 -10.13 -8.63 8.62
N LEU A 123 -9.57 -7.77 7.75
CA LEU A 123 -8.81 -6.60 8.17
C LEU A 123 -9.75 -5.44 8.57
N THR A 124 -9.75 -5.04 9.85
CA THR A 124 -10.43 -3.82 10.32
C THR A 124 -9.53 -2.57 10.22
N ALA A 125 -10.12 -1.38 10.30
CA ALA A 125 -9.37 -0.13 10.29
C ALA A 125 -8.37 -0.02 11.45
N TRP A 126 -8.73 -0.54 12.63
CA TRP A 126 -7.84 -0.54 13.80
C TRP A 126 -6.61 -1.44 13.58
N MET A 127 -6.81 -2.65 13.05
CA MET A 127 -5.71 -3.54 12.67
C MET A 127 -4.80 -2.89 11.61
N ALA A 128 -5.39 -2.24 10.60
CA ALA A 128 -4.67 -1.55 9.53
C ALA A 128 -3.73 -0.46 10.06
N ALA A 129 -4.14 0.27 11.09
CA ALA A 129 -3.31 1.27 11.75
C ALA A 129 -2.11 0.64 12.50
N GLN A 130 -2.28 -0.56 13.08
CA GLN A 130 -1.23 -1.21 13.88
C GLN A 130 0.01 -1.60 13.07
N PHE A 131 -0.11 -1.71 11.73
CA PHE A 131 1.02 -2.05 10.88
C PHE A 131 1.97 -0.89 10.66
N GLN A 132 1.50 0.37 10.75
CA GLN A 132 2.26 1.56 10.35
C GLN A 132 2.90 1.42 8.94
N ARG A 133 2.19 0.76 8.00
CA ARG A 133 2.68 0.20 6.72
C ARG A 133 3.67 1.08 5.92
N PRO A 134 3.47 2.41 5.76
CA PRO A 134 4.43 3.27 5.06
C PRO A 134 5.77 3.49 5.77
N MET A 135 5.82 3.25 7.08
CA MET A 135 7.03 3.37 7.91
C MET A 135 7.72 2.01 8.10
N THR A 136 6.94 0.94 8.27
CA THR A 136 7.42 -0.43 8.55
C THR A 136 7.72 -1.26 7.28
N LEU A 137 7.79 -0.58 6.14
CA LEU A 137 8.00 -1.16 4.81
C LEU A 137 9.10 -2.24 4.78
N VAL A 138 10.25 -1.96 5.41
CA VAL A 138 11.43 -2.85 5.38
C VAL A 138 11.28 -4.10 6.25
N SER A 139 10.31 -4.12 7.17
CA SER A 139 9.92 -5.32 7.93
C SER A 139 9.03 -6.25 7.08
N CYS A 140 8.28 -5.69 6.14
CA CYS A 140 7.41 -6.42 5.22
C CYS A 140 8.17 -6.91 3.97
N HIS A 141 9.04 -6.05 3.42
CA HIS A 141 9.82 -6.29 2.20
C HIS A 141 11.33 -5.97 2.45
N PRO A 142 12.06 -6.80 3.23
CA PRO A 142 13.44 -6.50 3.63
C PRO A 142 14.42 -6.40 2.45
N GLN A 143 14.10 -6.96 1.28
CA GLN A 143 14.91 -6.86 0.06
C GLN A 143 15.10 -5.42 -0.44
N VAL A 144 14.24 -4.46 -0.09
CA VAL A 144 14.42 -3.06 -0.50
C VAL A 144 15.65 -2.40 0.13
N LEU A 145 16.28 -3.03 1.12
CA LEU A 145 17.54 -2.59 1.74
C LEU A 145 18.79 -3.16 1.07
N GLU A 146 18.67 -3.89 -0.05
CA GLU A 146 19.83 -4.26 -0.86
C GLU A 146 20.36 -3.04 -1.67
N PRO A 147 21.68 -2.86 -1.85
CA PRO A 147 22.27 -1.65 -2.46
C PRO A 147 21.79 -1.31 -3.88
N GLU A 148 21.21 -2.27 -4.59
CA GLU A 148 20.58 -2.07 -5.90
C GLU A 148 19.30 -1.23 -5.84
N TYR A 149 18.62 -1.17 -4.68
CA TYR A 149 17.40 -0.39 -4.44
C TYR A 149 17.64 0.95 -3.74
N ALA A 150 18.90 1.35 -3.51
CA ALA A 150 19.25 2.53 -2.70
C ALA A 150 18.63 3.86 -3.17
N GLY A 151 18.16 3.95 -4.43
CA GLY A 151 17.37 5.08 -4.93
C GLY A 151 16.00 5.27 -4.25
N LEU A 152 15.43 4.21 -3.66
CA LEU A 152 14.20 4.29 -2.85
C LEU A 152 14.45 4.95 -1.50
N TRP A 153 15.60 4.66 -0.86
CA TRP A 153 15.84 4.89 0.57
C TRP A 153 15.70 6.35 0.98
N GLY A 154 16.23 7.26 0.17
CA GLY A 154 16.14 8.70 0.43
C GLY A 154 14.70 9.17 0.52
N ARG A 155 13.80 8.63 -0.34
CA ARG A 155 12.37 8.93 -0.29
C ARG A 155 11.66 8.16 0.84
N SER A 156 12.08 6.93 1.20
CA SER A 156 11.50 6.16 2.32
C SER A 156 11.76 6.86 3.67
N LEU A 157 13.02 7.15 3.97
CA LEU A 157 13.46 7.78 5.22
C LEU A 157 12.90 9.20 5.37
N GLN A 158 12.76 9.92 4.24
CA GLN A 158 11.98 11.15 4.20
C GLN A 158 10.52 10.89 4.57
N ARG A 159 9.80 10.01 3.85
CA ARG A 159 8.36 9.72 4.06
C ARG A 159 8.04 9.31 5.51
N MET A 160 8.95 8.65 6.23
CA MET A 160 8.76 8.36 7.67
C MET A 160 8.55 9.63 8.53
N ALA A 161 9.15 10.76 8.16
CA ALA A 161 9.01 12.03 8.88
C ALA A 161 7.70 12.78 8.59
N TYR A 162 6.95 12.44 7.52
CA TYR A 162 5.56 12.90 7.33
C TYR A 162 4.64 12.30 8.40
N PHE A 163 4.86 11.04 8.75
CA PHE A 163 4.04 10.31 9.73
C PHE A 163 4.47 10.56 11.19
N ASN A 164 5.49 11.36 11.44
CA ASN A 164 5.94 11.73 12.79
C ASN A 164 5.36 13.10 13.19
N LEU A 165 4.48 13.10 14.19
CA LEU A 165 3.79 14.28 14.71
C LEU A 165 4.41 14.78 16.04
N GLY A 166 5.70 14.49 16.27
CA GLY A 166 6.48 14.96 17.41
C GLY A 166 6.59 13.93 18.53
N GLN A 167 5.61 13.93 19.44
CA GLN A 167 5.57 12.97 20.57
C GLN A 167 4.82 11.66 20.22
N GLN A 168 4.17 11.61 19.06
CA GLN A 168 3.45 10.44 18.56
C GLN A 168 3.47 10.40 17.02
N THR A 169 3.17 9.25 16.43
CA THR A 169 2.96 9.12 14.99
C THR A 169 1.53 9.46 14.58
N ALA A 170 1.30 9.60 13.27
CA ALA A 170 -0.04 9.65 12.69
C ALA A 170 -0.86 8.38 12.98
N PHE A 171 -0.21 7.21 13.08
CA PHE A 171 -0.86 5.93 13.34
C PHE A 171 -1.32 5.77 14.79
N ASP A 172 -0.63 6.41 15.73
CA ASP A 172 -1.05 6.48 17.14
C ASP A 172 -2.33 7.32 17.25
N ARG A 173 -2.33 8.54 16.69
CA ARG A 173 -3.54 9.39 16.58
C ARG A 173 -4.69 8.69 15.85
N ILE A 174 -4.43 7.91 14.80
CA ILE A 174 -5.46 7.10 14.12
C ILE A 174 -6.01 6.03 15.06
N SER A 175 -5.16 5.36 15.84
CA SER A 175 -5.57 4.35 16.81
C SER A 175 -6.43 4.97 17.92
N GLU A 176 -6.06 6.15 18.44
CA GLU A 176 -6.87 6.94 19.39
C GLU A 176 -8.23 7.32 18.80
N LEU A 177 -8.27 7.89 17.59
CA LEU A 177 -9.50 8.29 16.90
C LEU A 177 -10.45 7.11 16.67
N LEU A 178 -9.92 5.95 16.26
CA LEU A 178 -10.69 4.73 16.05
C LEU A 178 -11.25 4.17 17.37
N LEU A 179 -10.44 4.12 18.44
CA LEU A 179 -10.90 3.68 19.77
C LEU A 179 -11.98 4.62 20.32
N ALA A 180 -11.81 5.94 20.19
CA ALA A 180 -12.81 6.94 20.57
C ALA A 180 -14.12 6.83 19.77
N ALA A 181 -14.05 6.31 18.53
CA ALA A 181 -15.21 6.01 17.70
C ALA A 181 -15.87 4.64 17.99
N GLY A 182 -15.32 3.83 18.90
CA GLY A 182 -15.84 2.51 19.26
C GLY A 182 -15.23 1.33 18.50
N ALA A 183 -14.04 1.48 17.92
CA ALA A 183 -13.29 0.36 17.35
C ALA A 183 -12.89 -0.65 18.44
N GLN A 184 -13.01 -1.93 18.12
CA GLN A 184 -12.59 -3.03 18.98
C GLN A 184 -11.14 -3.42 18.66
N PRO A 185 -10.20 -3.36 19.64
CA PRO A 185 -8.82 -3.78 19.42
C PRO A 185 -8.73 -5.32 19.38
N ASP A 186 -8.15 -5.86 18.30
CA ASP A 186 -7.77 -7.27 18.18
C ASP A 186 -6.32 -7.36 17.69
N ALA A 187 -5.39 -7.40 18.66
CA ALA A 187 -3.96 -7.49 18.40
C ALA A 187 -3.57 -8.84 17.77
N GLU A 188 -4.28 -9.93 18.10
CA GLU A 188 -4.05 -11.24 17.49
C GLU A 188 -4.54 -11.26 16.04
N GLY A 189 -5.63 -10.56 15.74
CA GLY A 189 -6.07 -10.27 14.38
C GLY A 189 -5.05 -9.45 13.61
N ALA A 190 -4.49 -8.40 14.21
CA ALA A 190 -3.40 -7.64 13.59
C ALA A 190 -2.19 -8.54 13.26
N LYS A 191 -1.75 -9.41 14.18
CA LYS A 191 -0.67 -10.41 13.90
C LYS A 191 -1.03 -11.32 12.72
N ARG A 192 -2.24 -11.90 12.71
CA ARG A 192 -2.72 -12.77 11.62
C ARG A 192 -2.75 -12.02 10.28
N GLN A 193 -3.30 -10.81 10.25
CA GLN A 193 -3.38 -9.98 9.04
C GLN A 193 -2.00 -9.56 8.53
N TRP A 194 -1.06 -9.20 9.41
CA TRP A 194 0.32 -8.92 9.03
C TRP A 194 0.99 -10.13 8.35
N GLY A 195 0.76 -11.35 8.86
CA GLY A 195 1.22 -12.58 8.21
C GLY A 195 0.66 -12.78 6.79
N LEU A 196 -0.59 -12.39 6.54
CA LEU A 196 -1.25 -12.47 5.23
C LEU A 196 -0.85 -11.33 4.27
N LEU A 197 -0.52 -10.15 4.80
CA LEU A 197 -0.13 -8.96 4.04
C LEU A 197 1.37 -8.91 3.74
N CYS A 198 2.20 -9.55 4.57
CA CYS A 198 3.65 -9.60 4.45
C CYS A 198 4.16 -11.05 4.41
N PRO A 199 3.78 -11.87 3.41
CA PRO A 199 4.19 -13.27 3.33
C PRO A 199 5.71 -13.44 3.07
N GLY A 200 6.37 -12.42 2.53
CA GLY A 200 7.83 -12.37 2.31
C GLY A 200 8.64 -11.85 3.51
N GLN A 201 8.02 -11.66 4.67
CA GLN A 201 8.72 -11.18 5.86
C GLN A 201 9.76 -12.18 6.40
N ASP A 202 10.67 -11.68 7.22
CA ASP A 202 11.69 -12.48 7.90
C ASP A 202 11.06 -13.51 8.86
N PRO A 203 11.38 -14.82 8.75
CA PRO A 203 10.90 -15.83 9.69
C PRO A 203 11.32 -15.61 11.15
N ALA A 204 12.35 -14.81 11.43
CA ALA A 204 12.64 -14.34 12.79
C ALA A 204 11.59 -13.32 13.26
N LEU A 205 11.27 -12.30 12.44
CA LEU A 205 10.25 -11.30 12.75
C LEU A 205 8.87 -11.95 12.98
N ALA A 206 8.48 -12.91 12.14
CA ALA A 206 7.21 -13.63 12.27
C ALA A 206 7.05 -14.32 13.64
N ARG A 207 8.15 -14.82 14.22
CA ARG A 207 8.17 -15.39 15.59
C ARG A 207 8.10 -14.28 16.65
N THR A 208 8.91 -13.24 16.53
CA THR A 208 8.89 -12.08 17.45
C THR A 208 7.50 -11.40 17.51
N LEU A 209 6.77 -11.38 16.39
CA LEU A 209 5.41 -10.85 16.33
C LEU A 209 4.37 -11.75 16.97
N ALA A 210 4.54 -13.08 16.93
CA ALA A 210 3.63 -14.01 17.62
C ALA A 210 3.60 -13.73 19.13
N ASP A 211 4.77 -13.51 19.74
CA ASP A 211 4.92 -13.21 21.17
C ASP A 211 4.72 -11.72 21.53
N SER A 212 4.55 -10.84 20.53
CA SER A 212 4.46 -9.39 20.75
C SER A 212 3.21 -8.96 21.52
N GLN A 213 3.38 -8.04 22.47
CA GLN A 213 2.28 -7.34 23.17
C GLN A 213 1.95 -5.98 22.53
N ASN A 214 2.78 -5.48 21.61
CA ASN A 214 2.61 -4.20 20.93
C ASN A 214 3.17 -4.30 19.51
N VAL A 215 2.30 -4.64 18.56
CA VAL A 215 2.64 -4.85 17.15
C VAL A 215 3.33 -3.62 16.53
N PRO A 216 2.82 -2.37 16.68
CA PRO A 216 3.51 -1.18 16.17
C PRO A 216 4.97 -1.06 16.63
N ASN A 217 5.23 -1.20 17.93
CA ASN A 217 6.57 -1.03 18.49
C ASN A 217 7.51 -2.17 18.08
N THR A 218 7.01 -3.41 17.95
CA THR A 218 7.81 -4.54 17.44
C THR A 218 8.20 -4.33 15.98
N LEU A 219 7.27 -3.91 15.13
CA LEU A 219 7.54 -3.61 13.72
C LEU A 219 8.51 -2.44 13.55
N MET A 220 8.32 -1.37 14.34
CA MET A 220 9.21 -0.20 14.29
C MET A 220 10.64 -0.55 14.77
N ALA A 221 10.78 -1.34 15.83
CA ALA A 221 12.08 -1.77 16.34
C ALA A 221 12.84 -2.65 15.31
N ASP A 222 12.14 -3.59 14.67
CA ASP A 222 12.70 -4.40 13.57
C ASP A 222 13.10 -3.52 12.38
N THR A 223 12.23 -2.59 11.97
CA THR A 223 12.52 -1.61 10.90
C THR A 223 13.77 -0.78 11.19
N VAL A 224 13.92 -0.24 12.40
CA VAL A 224 15.10 0.54 12.80
C VAL A 224 16.36 -0.33 12.80
N ALA A 225 16.30 -1.55 13.32
CA ALA A 225 17.42 -2.48 13.33
C ALA A 225 17.87 -2.88 11.91
N ARG A 226 16.92 -3.08 10.98
CA ARG A 226 17.22 -3.36 9.56
C ARG A 226 17.88 -2.16 8.88
N TRP A 227 17.40 -0.94 9.11
CA TRP A 227 18.03 0.29 8.59
C TRP A 227 19.46 0.48 9.12
N GLN A 228 19.70 0.22 10.41
CA GLN A 228 21.03 0.28 11.02
C GLN A 228 21.97 -0.76 10.38
N ALA A 229 21.55 -2.02 10.29
CA ALA A 229 22.35 -3.08 9.67
C ALA A 229 22.66 -2.80 8.17
N ALA A 230 21.72 -2.21 7.43
CA ALA A 230 21.94 -1.82 6.03
C ALA A 230 22.94 -0.65 5.90
N ASN A 231 22.85 0.36 6.78
CA ASN A 231 23.80 1.45 6.88
C ASN A 231 25.21 0.95 7.22
N ASP A 232 25.33 0.05 8.21
CA ASP A 232 26.63 -0.44 8.66
C ASP A 232 27.32 -1.30 7.60
N LYS A 233 26.57 -2.12 6.85
CA LYS A 233 27.06 -2.82 5.66
C LYS A 233 27.59 -1.84 4.60
N LEU A 234 26.86 -0.75 4.34
CA LEU A 234 27.26 0.28 3.37
C LEU A 234 28.55 0.98 3.80
N MET A 235 28.63 1.40 5.06
CA MET A 235 29.82 2.06 5.64
C MET A 235 31.04 1.13 5.72
N ALA A 236 30.83 -0.18 5.88
CA ALA A 236 31.86 -1.20 5.79
C ALA A 236 32.23 -1.61 4.35
N GLY A 237 31.61 -1.02 3.32
CA GLY A 237 31.87 -1.33 1.91
C GLY A 237 31.47 -2.75 1.48
N GLN A 238 30.59 -3.41 2.25
CA GLN A 238 30.17 -4.78 2.00
C GLN A 238 29.24 -4.88 0.78
N ARG A 239 29.20 -6.05 0.14
CA ARG A 239 28.35 -6.32 -1.02
C ARG A 239 27.08 -7.07 -0.62
N SER A 240 26.10 -7.03 -1.52
CA SER A 240 24.89 -7.86 -1.43
C SER A 240 25.24 -9.35 -1.46
N ASP A 241 24.90 -10.06 -0.38
CA ASP A 241 24.91 -11.52 -0.30
C ASP A 241 23.55 -12.11 -0.76
N ASN A 242 23.00 -11.53 -1.83
CA ASN A 242 21.72 -11.79 -2.48
C ASN A 242 21.07 -13.17 -2.15
N PRO A 243 20.18 -13.25 -1.14
CA PRO A 243 19.30 -14.39 -0.96
C PRO A 243 18.24 -14.39 -2.07
N GLY A 244 17.70 -15.56 -2.41
CA GLY A 244 16.81 -15.72 -3.56
C GLY A 244 15.54 -14.85 -3.51
N THR A 245 15.06 -14.45 -4.69
CA THR A 245 13.89 -13.57 -4.89
C THR A 245 12.66 -14.04 -4.08
N PRO A 246 12.18 -13.25 -3.10
CA PRO A 246 10.95 -13.56 -2.39
C PRO A 246 9.75 -13.11 -3.24
N VAL A 247 9.09 -14.10 -3.83
CA VAL A 247 7.94 -13.97 -4.76
C VAL A 247 7.01 -12.81 -4.38
N LEU A 248 6.95 -11.79 -5.25
CA LEU A 248 5.89 -10.77 -5.24
C LEU A 248 4.51 -11.44 -5.14
N MET A 249 3.57 -10.80 -4.42
CA MET A 249 2.20 -11.32 -4.31
C MET A 249 1.66 -11.70 -5.69
N ALA A 250 1.42 -13.00 -5.89
CA ALA A 250 1.30 -13.60 -7.22
C ALA A 250 0.35 -12.77 -8.09
N PRO A 251 0.84 -12.18 -9.20
CA PRO A 251 0.13 -11.12 -9.89
C PRO A 251 -1.25 -11.62 -10.31
N VAL A 252 -2.29 -10.85 -9.97
CA VAL A 252 -3.65 -11.09 -10.45
C VAL A 252 -3.60 -10.99 -11.96
N LYS A 253 -3.51 -12.15 -12.63
CA LYS A 253 -3.26 -12.26 -14.07
C LYS A 253 -4.24 -11.34 -14.82
N PRO A 254 -3.74 -10.36 -15.59
CA PRO A 254 -4.56 -9.74 -16.62
C PRO A 254 -5.14 -10.85 -17.50
N ALA A 255 -6.45 -10.79 -17.77
CA ALA A 255 -7.06 -11.72 -18.70
C ALA A 255 -6.38 -11.58 -20.05
N SER A 256 -5.94 -12.71 -20.63
CA SER A 256 -5.03 -12.73 -21.78
C SER A 256 -5.62 -12.06 -23.01
N ALA A 257 -4.99 -10.98 -23.47
CA ALA A 257 -5.13 -10.47 -24.84
C ALA A 257 -4.07 -11.15 -25.73
N ALA A 258 -4.42 -11.42 -26.99
CA ALA A 258 -3.58 -12.18 -27.92
C ALA A 258 -2.44 -11.34 -28.55
N GLU A 259 -1.41 -12.03 -29.04
CA GLU A 259 -0.25 -11.44 -29.72
C GLU A 259 -0.45 -11.37 -31.26
N GLU A 260 0.07 -10.31 -31.90
CA GLU A 260 0.56 -10.34 -33.28
C GLU A 260 1.81 -9.42 -33.44
N PRO A 261 2.70 -9.68 -34.42
CA PRO A 261 3.96 -8.95 -34.64
C PRO A 261 3.84 -7.77 -35.64
N ASP A 262 4.81 -6.85 -35.81
CA ASP A 262 6.09 -6.66 -35.09
C ASP A 262 6.16 -5.27 -34.38
N SER A 263 6.94 -4.21 -34.65
CA SER A 263 8.15 -3.99 -35.48
C SER A 263 9.06 -2.89 -34.90
N ALA A 264 10.36 -2.96 -35.22
CA ALA A 264 11.35 -1.86 -35.21
C ALA A 264 11.31 -0.81 -34.07
N GLY A 265 12.07 -1.06 -33.00
CA GLY A 265 12.82 0.01 -32.31
C GLY A 265 12.02 0.99 -31.44
N GLN A 266 10.92 0.55 -30.84
CA GLN A 266 10.18 1.29 -29.81
C GLN A 266 9.99 0.42 -28.58
N ALA A 267 10.00 1.02 -27.38
CA ALA A 267 9.67 0.29 -26.15
C ALA A 267 8.20 -0.13 -26.21
N LYS A 268 7.93 -1.44 -26.32
CA LYS A 268 6.56 -1.98 -26.35
C LYS A 268 5.91 -1.82 -24.99
N THR A 269 5.28 -0.68 -24.76
CA THR A 269 4.28 -0.51 -23.72
C THR A 269 3.08 -1.38 -24.07
N TYR A 270 2.88 -2.46 -23.31
CA TYR A 270 1.73 -3.34 -23.48
C TYR A 270 0.45 -2.57 -23.14
N ALA A 271 -0.27 -2.15 -24.18
CA ALA A 271 -1.59 -1.58 -24.02
C ALA A 271 -2.54 -2.60 -23.38
N ASN A 272 -3.56 -2.10 -22.67
CA ASN A 272 -4.65 -2.82 -22.00
C ASN A 272 -4.49 -3.12 -20.49
N ALA A 273 -3.45 -2.59 -19.85
CA ALA A 273 -3.70 -1.87 -18.60
C ALA A 273 -4.02 -0.40 -18.93
N ALA A 274 -4.79 0.29 -18.09
CA ALA A 274 -4.87 1.75 -18.16
C ALA A 274 -3.49 2.35 -17.87
N ARG A 275 -3.19 3.55 -18.39
CA ARG A 275 -1.99 4.31 -18.01
C ARG A 275 -2.16 4.89 -16.60
N ILE A 276 -2.12 4.01 -15.58
CA ILE A 276 -2.29 4.36 -14.16
C ILE A 276 -1.09 5.20 -13.70
N CYS A 277 0.12 4.78 -14.07
CA CYS A 277 1.31 5.61 -13.96
C CYS A 277 1.36 6.69 -15.05
N SER A 278 1.88 7.87 -14.69
CA SER A 278 2.49 8.80 -15.64
C SER A 278 3.58 8.08 -16.47
N GLU A 279 3.86 8.57 -17.68
CA GLU A 279 4.84 7.96 -18.59
C GLU A 279 6.19 7.67 -17.91
N VAL A 280 6.49 6.38 -17.74
CA VAL A 280 7.71 5.90 -17.07
C VAL A 280 8.89 6.25 -17.95
N SER A 281 9.73 7.16 -17.46
CA SER A 281 10.91 7.62 -18.20
C SER A 281 11.87 6.48 -18.49
N MET A 282 12.46 6.45 -19.69
CA MET A 282 13.59 5.57 -20.00
C MET A 282 14.75 5.82 -19.01
N PRO A 283 15.29 4.77 -18.35
CA PRO A 283 16.36 4.94 -17.37
C PRO A 283 17.64 5.39 -18.06
N GLN A 284 18.30 6.40 -17.49
CA GLN A 284 19.60 6.87 -17.95
C GLN A 284 20.67 5.86 -17.54
N LEU A 285 21.04 4.98 -18.47
CA LEU A 285 22.05 3.96 -18.22
C LEU A 285 23.45 4.55 -18.05
N PRO A 286 24.29 3.97 -17.16
CA PRO A 286 25.71 4.30 -17.08
C PRO A 286 26.45 4.05 -18.39
N LEU A 287 27.33 4.98 -18.77
CA LEU A 287 28.20 4.88 -19.95
C LEU A 287 29.33 3.84 -19.80
N ASP A 288 29.44 3.17 -18.64
CA ASP A 288 30.55 2.29 -18.25
C ASP A 288 30.15 0.79 -18.18
N ILE A 289 29.04 0.42 -18.81
CA ILE A 289 28.63 -0.98 -19.00
C ILE A 289 29.34 -1.55 -20.23
N SER A 290 30.13 -2.62 -20.03
CA SER A 290 31.05 -3.19 -21.02
C SER A 290 30.53 -4.49 -21.65
N PHE A 291 29.23 -4.50 -21.94
CA PHE A 291 28.50 -5.57 -22.62
C PHE A 291 27.95 -5.02 -23.93
N ASN A 292 27.96 -5.82 -24.99
CA ASN A 292 27.46 -5.44 -26.32
C ASN A 292 26.39 -6.47 -26.74
N GLY A 293 25.23 -6.00 -27.18
CA GLY A 293 24.07 -6.83 -27.51
C GLY A 293 22.75 -6.35 -26.89
N ASN A 294 21.69 -7.14 -27.09
CA ASN A 294 20.35 -6.83 -26.59
C ASN A 294 20.05 -7.55 -25.28
N LEU A 295 19.40 -6.87 -24.33
CA LEU A 295 18.87 -7.44 -23.10
C LEU A 295 17.46 -6.90 -22.84
N THR A 296 16.51 -7.81 -22.61
CA THR A 296 15.17 -7.49 -22.15
C THR A 296 15.01 -7.96 -20.71
N TYR A 297 14.49 -7.09 -19.85
CA TYR A 297 14.09 -7.43 -18.48
C TYR A 297 12.62 -7.08 -18.28
N GLN A 298 11.85 -8.02 -17.75
CA GLN A 298 10.56 -7.71 -17.15
C GLN A 298 10.81 -7.18 -15.74
N VAL A 299 10.36 -5.96 -15.48
CA VAL A 299 10.44 -5.34 -14.16
C VAL A 299 9.03 -5.26 -13.60
N ILE A 300 8.83 -5.93 -12.48
CA ILE A 300 7.55 -6.00 -11.78
C ILE A 300 7.71 -5.17 -10.49
N ALA A 301 6.90 -4.13 -10.34
CA ALA A 301 6.93 -3.22 -9.21
C ALA A 301 5.58 -3.26 -8.48
N GLU A 302 5.59 -3.62 -7.20
CA GLU A 302 4.44 -3.41 -6.34
C GLU A 302 4.41 -1.94 -5.89
N ILE A 303 3.26 -1.30 -6.08
CA ILE A 303 3.03 0.10 -5.75
C ILE A 303 1.91 0.16 -4.71
N GLN A 304 2.21 0.78 -3.57
CA GLN A 304 1.27 1.00 -2.48
C GLN A 304 1.18 2.49 -2.20
N ASP A 305 -0.01 3.06 -2.33
CA ASP A 305 -0.27 4.48 -2.10
C ASP A 305 0.71 5.43 -2.81
N GLY A 306 0.90 5.24 -4.12
CA GLY A 306 1.82 6.05 -4.93
C GLY A 306 3.32 5.73 -4.78
N TYR A 307 3.71 4.81 -3.90
CA TYR A 307 5.11 4.49 -3.60
C TYR A 307 5.48 3.05 -3.95
N ILE A 308 6.68 2.84 -4.49
CA ILE A 308 7.18 1.51 -4.87
C ILE A 308 7.72 0.80 -3.63
N VAL A 309 7.10 -0.33 -3.28
CA VAL A 309 7.39 -1.08 -2.03
C VAL A 309 8.17 -2.36 -2.24
N ALA A 310 8.11 -2.93 -3.44
CA ALA A 310 8.83 -4.12 -3.83
C ALA A 310 9.07 -4.11 -5.33
N LEU A 311 10.17 -4.73 -5.75
CA LEU A 311 10.64 -4.77 -7.13
C LEU A 311 11.26 -6.13 -7.42
N GLU A 312 10.87 -6.73 -8.53
CA GLU A 312 11.51 -7.90 -9.11
C GLU A 312 12.06 -7.57 -10.51
N PHE A 313 13.18 -8.20 -10.85
CA PHE A 313 13.87 -8.06 -12.12
C PHE A 313 14.00 -9.45 -12.77
N GLU A 314 12.96 -9.85 -13.48
CA GLU A 314 12.97 -11.09 -14.25
C GLU A 314 13.69 -10.86 -15.59
N LYS A 315 14.58 -11.79 -15.97
CA LYS A 315 15.33 -11.69 -17.21
C LYS A 315 14.71 -12.61 -18.25
N GLU A 316 14.23 -12.04 -19.35
CA GLU A 316 13.75 -12.77 -20.51
C GLU A 316 14.83 -13.73 -21.08
N PRO A 317 14.46 -14.82 -21.77
CA PRO A 317 15.37 -15.85 -22.27
C PRO A 317 16.22 -15.42 -23.49
N ALA A 318 16.72 -14.18 -23.48
CA ALA A 318 17.64 -13.63 -24.47
C ALA A 318 19.09 -14.14 -24.29
N ARG A 319 19.88 -14.15 -25.37
CA ARG A 319 21.33 -14.48 -25.31
C ARG A 319 22.12 -13.30 -24.73
N GLY A 320 22.96 -13.58 -23.72
CA GLY A 320 23.80 -12.57 -23.05
C GLY A 320 23.54 -12.48 -21.55
N ARG A 321 24.50 -11.90 -20.82
CA ARG A 321 24.45 -11.70 -19.36
C ARG A 321 25.43 -10.60 -18.93
N LEU A 322 24.95 -9.63 -18.15
CA LEU A 322 25.78 -8.63 -17.48
C LEU A 322 26.65 -9.24 -16.37
N LYS A 323 27.83 -8.64 -16.11
CA LYS A 323 28.63 -8.91 -14.91
C LYS A 323 27.84 -8.45 -13.67
N LYS A 324 28.11 -9.01 -12.48
CA LYS A 324 27.37 -8.65 -11.24
C LYS A 324 27.35 -7.12 -10.97
N SER A 325 28.46 -6.44 -11.21
CA SER A 325 28.56 -4.97 -11.07
C SER A 325 27.75 -4.19 -12.11
N GLU A 326 27.75 -4.65 -13.36
CA GLU A 326 26.95 -4.06 -14.44
C GLU A 326 25.45 -4.22 -14.15
N LEU A 327 25.02 -5.40 -13.69
CA LEU A 327 23.64 -5.68 -13.29
C LEU A 327 23.19 -4.82 -12.10
N ALA A 328 24.07 -4.59 -11.11
CA ALA A 328 23.75 -3.73 -9.97
C ALA A 328 23.54 -2.27 -10.39
N ARG A 329 24.46 -1.68 -11.18
CA ARG A 329 24.32 -0.31 -11.71
C ARG A 329 23.12 -0.17 -12.64
N PHE A 330 22.82 -1.21 -13.43
CA PHE A 330 21.64 -1.31 -14.27
C PHE A 330 20.34 -1.24 -13.46
N LYS A 331 20.19 -2.07 -12.41
CA LYS A 331 19.03 -2.05 -11.52
C LYS A 331 18.87 -0.67 -10.86
N GLN A 332 19.97 -0.08 -10.38
CA GLN A 332 19.96 1.27 -9.80
C GLN A 332 19.43 2.33 -10.79
N ALA A 333 19.82 2.27 -12.07
CA ALA A 333 19.30 3.19 -13.09
C ALA A 333 17.79 3.00 -13.34
N VAL A 334 17.29 1.77 -13.37
CA VAL A 334 15.85 1.46 -13.47
C VAL A 334 15.09 2.01 -12.24
N VAL A 335 15.56 1.73 -11.03
CA VAL A 335 14.99 2.24 -9.76
C VAL A 335 14.95 3.77 -9.76
N GLN A 336 16.03 4.44 -10.19
CA GLN A 336 16.09 5.90 -10.28
C GLN A 336 15.15 6.52 -11.32
N SER A 337 14.68 5.75 -12.30
CA SER A 337 13.67 6.21 -13.27
C SER A 337 12.26 5.96 -12.77
N LEU A 338 12.00 4.78 -12.20
CA LEU A 338 10.71 4.43 -11.61
C LEU A 338 10.33 5.38 -10.46
N THR A 339 11.30 5.78 -9.62
CA THR A 339 11.13 6.78 -8.54
C THR A 339 10.85 8.22 -9.00
N ARG A 340 10.81 8.49 -10.31
CA ARG A 340 10.34 9.75 -10.90
C ARG A 340 8.92 9.66 -11.47
N SER A 341 8.33 8.46 -11.49
CA SER A 341 7.01 8.18 -12.06
C SER A 341 5.94 8.36 -10.99
N VAL A 342 4.79 8.95 -11.36
CA VAL A 342 3.64 9.16 -10.47
C VAL A 342 2.59 8.10 -10.76
N CYS A 343 2.34 7.23 -9.79
CA CYS A 343 1.52 6.02 -9.96
C CYS A 343 0.41 5.94 -8.88
N PRO A 344 -0.71 6.68 -8.98
CA PRO A 344 -1.78 6.72 -7.98
C PRO A 344 -2.34 5.35 -7.56
N GLY A 345 -2.80 5.28 -6.30
CA GLY A 345 -3.44 4.10 -5.71
C GLY A 345 -2.48 2.98 -5.30
N ASP A 346 -3.05 1.78 -5.11
CA ASP A 346 -2.33 0.52 -4.87
C ASP A 346 -2.50 -0.38 -6.11
N HIS A 347 -1.41 -0.84 -6.73
CA HIS A 347 -1.42 -1.71 -7.92
C HIS A 347 -0.06 -2.38 -8.18
N VAL A 348 0.01 -3.31 -9.14
CA VAL A 348 1.27 -3.85 -9.66
C VAL A 348 1.52 -3.27 -11.05
N LEU A 349 2.68 -2.64 -11.23
CA LEU A 349 3.21 -2.22 -12.52
C LEU A 349 4.09 -3.35 -13.07
N SER A 350 3.87 -3.76 -14.32
CA SER A 350 4.76 -4.67 -15.05
C SER A 350 5.20 -4.00 -16.33
N GLN A 351 6.52 -3.83 -16.51
CA GLN A 351 7.10 -3.12 -17.65
C GLN A 351 8.26 -3.93 -18.22
N LEU A 352 8.22 -4.26 -19.52
CA LEU A 352 9.42 -4.70 -20.23
C LEU A 352 10.33 -3.50 -20.49
N PHE A 353 11.61 -3.66 -20.22
CA PHE A 353 12.63 -2.69 -20.63
C PHE A 353 13.62 -3.38 -21.58
N ASP A 354 13.63 -2.93 -22.83
CA ASP A 354 14.54 -3.38 -23.88
C ASP A 354 15.77 -2.47 -23.97
N PHE A 355 16.96 -3.08 -23.90
CA PHE A 355 18.23 -2.36 -23.92
C PHE A 355 19.15 -2.88 -25.02
N ASN A 356 19.59 -1.98 -25.89
CA ASN A 356 20.59 -2.22 -26.93
C ASN A 356 21.91 -1.56 -26.48
N PHE A 357 22.90 -2.38 -26.13
CA PHE A 357 24.26 -1.93 -25.84
C PHE A 357 25.13 -2.15 -27.08
N ARG A 358 25.98 -1.17 -27.44
CA ARG A 358 26.73 -1.14 -28.71
C ARG A 358 28.20 -1.45 -28.53
#